data_AF-A0A5C7M1T8-F1
#
_entry.id   AF-A0A5C7M1T8-F1
#
_cell.length_a   1.000
_cell.length_b   1.000
_cell.length_c   1.000
_cell.angle_alpha   90.00
_cell.angle_beta   90.00
_cell.angle_gamma   90.00
#
_symmetry.space_group_name_H-M   'P 1'
#
loop_
_entity.id
_entity.type
_entity.pdbx_description
1 polymer ?
#
loop_
_entity_poly.entity_id
_entity_poly.type
_entity_poly.pdbx_seq_one_letter_code
_entity_poly.pdbx_strand_id
1 'polypeptide(L)'
;MAELKFFTLRGRVRSVVADEADDDENPEVKGIMSGLKITPTAKGHTVIKASLLTPPTVMVLCPIRARIDNGVLSLRETQADVRLVAKSNVLGLGDTPLVYRLEFFETTFNGTSQQLPPLSIVAPTVPEGHNDVEDGEIVVDIATVEWTTGP
;
A
#
# COMPACT_ATOMS: atom_id res chain seq x y z
N MET A 1 -11.25 -4.93 24.92
CA MET A 1 -11.27 -3.49 24.57
C MET A 1 -11.26 -3.41 23.05
N ALA A 2 -11.94 -2.44 22.46
CA ALA A 2 -11.90 -2.24 21.01
C ALA A 2 -10.54 -1.66 20.61
N GLU A 3 -9.88 -2.28 19.63
CA GLU A 3 -8.54 -1.94 19.19
C GLU A 3 -8.46 -1.78 17.67
N LEU A 4 -7.49 -0.99 17.21
CA LEU A 4 -7.21 -0.85 15.79
C LEU A 4 -6.67 -2.16 15.23
N LYS A 5 -7.14 -2.51 14.04
CA LYS A 5 -6.64 -3.63 13.27
C LYS A 5 -5.74 -3.15 12.15
N PHE A 6 -4.80 -4.00 11.76
CA PHE A 6 -3.78 -3.68 10.77
C PHE A 6 -3.72 -4.77 9.71
N PHE A 7 -3.15 -4.42 8.57
CA PHE A 7 -2.76 -5.36 7.53
C PHE A 7 -1.41 -4.92 6.97
N THR A 8 -0.73 -5.84 6.31
CA THR A 8 0.59 -5.60 5.74
C THR A 8 0.49 -5.48 4.23
N LEU A 9 0.86 -4.31 3.73
CA LEU A 9 1.01 -4.05 2.32
C LEU A 9 2.42 -4.46 1.89
N ARG A 10 2.49 -5.44 0.99
CA ARG A 10 3.70 -5.91 0.33
C ARG A 10 3.62 -5.54 -1.15
N GLY A 11 4.75 -5.40 -1.81
CA GLY A 11 4.72 -5.22 -3.25
C GLY A 11 6.08 -5.43 -3.89
N ARG A 12 6.04 -6.01 -5.10
CA ARG A 12 7.18 -6.03 -6.00
C ARG A 12 6.81 -5.41 -7.34
N VAL A 13 7.63 -4.47 -7.79
CA VAL A 13 7.45 -3.80 -9.09
C VAL A 13 8.76 -3.89 -9.86
N ARG A 14 8.69 -4.45 -11.07
CA ARG A 14 9.86 -4.70 -11.92
C ARG A 14 9.61 -4.12 -13.31
N SER A 15 10.68 -3.64 -13.94
CA SER A 15 10.69 -3.24 -15.33
C SER A 15 11.32 -4.35 -16.18
N VAL A 16 10.75 -4.64 -17.34
CA VAL A 16 11.38 -5.46 -18.36
C VAL A 16 12.06 -4.51 -19.36
N VAL A 17 13.34 -4.70 -19.59
CA VAL A 17 14.16 -3.85 -20.46
C VAL A 17 14.50 -4.66 -21.71
N ALA A 18 14.26 -4.06 -22.88
CA ALA A 18 14.67 -4.66 -24.14
C ALA A 18 16.20 -4.74 -24.18
N ASP A 19 16.72 -5.85 -24.70
CA ASP A 19 18.15 -6.03 -24.88
C ASP A 19 18.70 -5.00 -25.87
N GLU A 20 19.81 -4.38 -25.53
CA GLU A 20 20.51 -3.42 -26.39
C GLU A 20 22.02 -3.73 -26.49
N ALA A 21 22.58 -4.76 -25.82
CA ALA A 21 24.04 -4.85 -25.71
C ALA A 21 24.72 -6.16 -25.23
N ASP A 22 24.09 -7.33 -25.14
CA ASP A 22 24.82 -8.56 -24.76
C ASP A 22 24.53 -9.81 -25.63
N ASP A 23 25.31 -10.88 -25.43
CA ASP A 23 25.29 -12.13 -26.22
C ASP A 23 24.08 -13.04 -25.87
N ASP A 24 23.24 -12.67 -24.90
CA ASP A 24 22.05 -13.40 -24.49
C ASP A 24 20.82 -12.64 -25.00
N GLU A 25 20.17 -13.14 -26.06
CA GLU A 25 19.03 -12.49 -26.76
C GLU A 25 17.74 -12.34 -25.91
N ASN A 26 17.83 -12.46 -24.58
CA ASN A 26 16.71 -12.45 -23.65
C ASN A 26 16.56 -11.09 -22.95
N PRO A 27 15.34 -10.51 -22.89
CA PRO A 27 15.07 -9.28 -22.15
C PRO A 27 15.44 -9.37 -20.65
N GLU A 28 16.03 -8.31 -20.11
CA GLU A 28 16.42 -8.24 -18.71
C GLU A 28 15.26 -7.80 -17.80
N VAL A 29 15.16 -8.39 -16.61
CA VAL A 29 14.19 -7.99 -15.58
C VAL A 29 14.90 -7.23 -14.46
N LYS A 30 14.64 -5.93 -14.34
CA LYS A 30 15.26 -5.03 -13.35
C LYS A 30 14.26 -4.50 -12.33
N GLY A 31 14.73 -4.23 -11.12
CA GLY A 31 13.94 -3.54 -10.10
C GLY A 31 13.80 -2.06 -10.42
N ILE A 32 12.64 -1.48 -10.10
CA ILE A 32 12.41 -0.04 -10.25
C ILE A 32 12.85 0.73 -9.01
N MET A 33 13.10 2.02 -9.16
CA MET A 33 13.24 2.95 -8.04
C MET A 33 12.08 3.94 -8.07
N SER A 34 11.39 4.17 -6.96
CA SER A 34 10.29 5.14 -6.92
C SER A 34 10.00 5.64 -5.52
N GLY A 35 9.69 6.92 -5.39
CA GLY A 35 8.92 7.41 -4.24
C GLY A 35 7.47 6.94 -4.33
N LEU A 36 6.84 6.69 -3.18
CA LEU A 36 5.44 6.30 -3.08
C LEU A 36 4.73 7.10 -1.99
N LYS A 37 3.64 7.78 -2.35
CA LYS A 37 2.75 8.44 -1.39
C LYS A 37 1.48 7.61 -1.24
N ILE A 38 1.25 7.12 -0.03
CA ILE A 38 0.09 6.30 0.34
C ILE A 38 -0.89 7.19 1.09
N THR A 39 -2.04 7.50 0.49
CA THR A 39 -3.07 8.38 1.05
C THR A 39 -4.31 7.56 1.44
N PRO A 40 -4.58 7.37 2.74
CA PRO A 40 -5.83 6.75 3.19
C PRO A 40 -7.03 7.69 3.03
N THR A 41 -8.19 7.12 2.68
CA THR A 41 -9.46 7.84 2.61
C THR A 41 -10.64 6.91 2.85
N ALA A 42 -11.67 7.41 3.54
CA ALA A 42 -12.98 6.77 3.64
C ALA A 42 -14.02 7.72 3.03
N LYS A 43 -14.58 7.35 1.87
CA LYS A 43 -15.52 8.20 1.10
C LYS A 43 -15.00 9.62 0.82
N GLY A 44 -13.70 9.76 0.51
CA GLY A 44 -13.07 11.06 0.28
C GLY A 44 -12.70 11.84 1.56
N HIS A 45 -13.03 11.32 2.75
CA HIS A 45 -12.66 11.93 4.02
C HIS A 45 -11.40 11.29 4.60
N THR A 46 -10.57 12.12 5.23
CA THR A 46 -9.35 11.70 5.95
C THR A 46 -9.52 11.79 7.46
N VAL A 47 -10.66 12.28 7.96
CA VAL A 47 -10.94 12.37 9.39
C VAL A 47 -12.13 11.49 9.69
N ILE A 48 -11.98 10.59 10.66
CA ILE A 48 -12.99 9.60 11.05
C ILE A 48 -13.24 9.68 12.56
N LYS A 49 -14.49 9.43 12.96
CA LYS A 49 -14.90 9.42 14.37
C LYS A 49 -14.91 7.97 14.85
N ALA A 50 -13.86 7.57 15.55
CA ALA A 50 -13.73 6.24 16.13
C ALA A 50 -14.40 6.22 17.52
N SER A 51 -15.74 6.25 17.54
CA SER A 51 -16.54 6.35 18.76
C SER A 51 -16.52 5.09 19.63
N LEU A 52 -16.09 3.96 19.06
CA LEU A 52 -16.01 2.67 19.75
C LEU A 52 -14.65 2.42 20.41
N LEU A 53 -13.65 3.25 20.14
CA LEU A 53 -12.39 3.22 20.89
C LEU A 53 -12.61 3.73 22.32
N THR A 54 -11.76 3.29 23.24
CA THR A 54 -11.78 3.72 24.63
C THR A 54 -10.46 4.42 24.97
N PRO A 55 -10.43 5.76 25.15
CA PRO A 55 -11.56 6.69 25.04
C PRO A 55 -12.00 6.94 23.58
N PRO A 56 -13.27 7.36 23.35
CA PRO A 56 -13.73 7.75 22.03
C PRO A 56 -12.85 8.85 21.44
N THR A 57 -12.34 8.64 20.23
CA THR A 57 -11.29 9.49 19.66
C THR A 57 -11.59 9.86 18.20
N VAL A 58 -11.24 11.07 17.81
CA VAL A 58 -11.21 11.48 16.40
C VAL A 58 -9.85 11.08 15.82
N MET A 59 -9.87 10.28 14.76
CA MET A 59 -8.65 9.86 14.09
C MET A 59 -8.46 10.60 12.77
N VAL A 60 -7.23 11.04 12.54
CA VAL A 60 -6.79 11.60 11.26
C VAL A 60 -6.01 10.53 10.51
N LEU A 61 -6.52 10.14 9.36
CA LEU A 61 -5.89 9.25 8.40
C LEU A 61 -4.80 10.02 7.67
N CYS A 62 -3.59 9.98 8.22
CA CYS A 62 -2.45 10.70 7.67
C CYS A 62 -1.87 9.98 6.43
N PRO A 63 -1.50 10.73 5.37
CA PRO A 63 -0.70 10.19 4.29
C PRO A 63 0.67 9.70 4.77
N ILE A 64 1.14 8.60 4.20
CA ILE A 64 2.43 7.97 4.51
C ILE A 64 3.32 8.10 3.28
N ARG A 65 4.60 8.40 3.50
CA ARG A 65 5.63 8.29 2.46
C ARG A 65 6.34 6.96 2.60
N ALA A 66 6.30 6.17 1.55
CA ALA A 66 7.05 4.94 1.37
C ALA A 66 7.89 5.08 0.08
N ARG A 67 8.60 4.03 -0.29
CA ARG A 67 9.34 3.98 -1.54
C ARG A 67 9.48 2.55 -2.03
N ILE A 68 9.90 2.42 -3.27
CA ILE A 68 10.24 1.16 -3.90
C ILE A 68 11.73 1.22 -4.18
N ASP A 69 12.47 0.35 -3.49
CA ASP A 69 13.92 0.22 -3.63
C ASP A 69 14.21 -1.09 -4.33
N ASN A 70 14.87 -1.02 -5.49
CA ASN A 70 15.17 -2.18 -6.33
C ASN A 70 13.94 -3.09 -6.55
N GLY A 71 12.80 -2.46 -6.79
CA GLY A 71 11.54 -3.14 -7.04
C GLY A 71 10.86 -3.74 -5.81
N VAL A 72 11.31 -3.46 -4.59
CA VAL A 72 10.67 -3.92 -3.35
C VAL A 72 10.07 -2.73 -2.60
N LEU A 73 8.80 -2.84 -2.19
CA LEU A 73 8.14 -1.85 -1.35
C LEU A 73 8.76 -1.81 0.06
N SER A 74 9.20 -0.62 0.45
CA SER A 74 9.86 -0.36 1.73
C SER A 74 9.38 0.96 2.34
N LEU A 75 9.15 0.96 3.65
CA LEU A 75 8.85 2.20 4.39
C LEU A 75 10.15 2.99 4.67
N ARG A 76 11.25 2.27 4.90
CA ARG A 76 12.60 2.78 5.22
C ARG A 76 13.65 1.82 4.65
N GLU A 77 14.94 2.19 4.70
CA GLU A 77 16.04 1.38 4.08
C GLU A 77 16.14 -0.04 4.60
N THR A 78 15.68 -0.25 5.83
CA THR A 78 15.76 -1.53 6.50
C THR A 78 14.39 -2.14 6.80
N GLN A 79 13.31 -1.49 6.39
CA GLN A 79 11.94 -1.93 6.70
C GLN A 79 11.18 -2.21 5.41
N ALA A 80 11.23 -3.48 5.00
CA ALA A 80 10.35 -4.04 3.98
C ALA A 80 8.92 -4.13 4.51
N ASP A 81 7.97 -4.03 3.58
CA ASP A 81 6.53 -4.02 3.81
C ASP A 81 6.03 -2.80 4.61
N VAL A 82 4.76 -2.45 4.41
CA VAL A 82 4.13 -1.28 5.05
C VAL A 82 2.91 -1.73 5.83
N ARG A 83 2.93 -1.56 7.15
CA ARG A 83 1.79 -1.88 8.02
C ARG A 83 0.79 -0.71 8.00
N LEU A 84 -0.43 -0.99 7.55
CA LEU A 84 -1.51 -0.03 7.36
C LEU A 84 -2.72 -0.40 8.21
N VAL A 85 -3.58 0.57 8.49
CA VAL A 85 -4.82 0.35 9.26
C VAL A 85 -5.81 -0.42 8.39
N ALA A 86 -6.32 -1.53 8.91
CA ALA A 86 -7.35 -2.32 8.23
C ALA A 86 -8.75 -1.77 8.53
N LYS A 87 -9.72 -2.10 7.66
CA LYS A 87 -11.12 -1.80 7.96
C LYS A 87 -11.55 -2.66 9.14
N SER A 88 -12.11 -2.04 10.17
CA SER A 88 -12.60 -2.70 11.36
C SER A 88 -13.77 -1.93 11.96
N ASN A 89 -14.58 -2.59 12.78
CA ASN A 89 -15.76 -1.98 13.41
C ASN A 89 -15.40 -0.74 14.22
N VAL A 90 -14.23 -0.73 14.86
CA VAL A 90 -13.77 0.37 15.72
C VAL A 90 -13.63 1.71 14.99
N LEU A 91 -13.45 1.67 13.67
CA LEU A 91 -13.35 2.87 12.83
C LEU A 91 -14.72 3.52 12.55
N GLY A 92 -15.82 2.84 12.88
CA GLY A 92 -17.18 3.38 12.70
C GLY A 92 -17.59 3.61 11.24
N LEU A 93 -16.94 2.92 10.29
CA LEU A 93 -17.15 3.17 8.85
C LEU A 93 -18.40 2.49 8.27
N GLY A 94 -18.97 1.50 8.98
CA GLY A 94 -20.08 0.68 8.47
C GLY A 94 -19.71 0.03 7.13
N ASP A 95 -20.58 0.19 6.12
CA ASP A 95 -20.35 -0.33 4.78
C ASP A 95 -19.32 0.49 3.97
N THR A 96 -18.95 1.68 4.45
CA THR A 96 -17.98 2.54 3.76
C THR A 96 -16.62 1.84 3.67
N PRO A 97 -16.03 1.70 2.46
CA PRO A 97 -14.69 1.14 2.32
C PRO A 97 -13.64 2.13 2.80
N LEU A 98 -12.60 1.61 3.46
CA LEU A 98 -11.34 2.31 3.67
C LEU A 98 -10.45 2.03 2.45
N VAL A 99 -10.02 3.08 1.77
CA VAL A 99 -9.25 2.99 0.53
C VAL A 99 -7.90 3.67 0.71
N TYR A 100 -6.85 3.05 0.19
CA TYR A 100 -5.50 3.59 0.14
C TYR A 100 -5.15 3.92 -1.31
N ARG A 101 -4.99 5.21 -1.62
CA ARG A 101 -4.50 5.67 -2.93
C ARG A 101 -2.98 5.75 -2.90
N LEU A 102 -2.34 5.07 -3.84
CA LEU A 102 -0.90 5.01 -4.02
C LEU A 102 -0.53 5.88 -5.22
N GLU A 103 0.24 6.93 -4.97
CA GLU A 103 0.74 7.86 -5.98
C GLU A 103 2.26 7.71 -6.08
N PHE A 104 2.75 7.30 -7.24
CA PHE A 104 4.18 7.15 -7.52
C PHE A 104 4.77 8.50 -7.93
N PHE A 105 5.99 8.79 -7.46
CA PHE A 105 6.73 9.99 -7.84
C PHE A 105 8.22 9.68 -7.96
N GLU A 106 8.94 10.47 -8.77
CA GLU A 106 10.38 10.30 -9.02
C GLU A 106 10.74 8.85 -9.43
N THR A 107 9.87 8.24 -10.22
CA THR A 107 10.03 6.85 -10.65
C THR A 107 11.10 6.75 -11.73
N THR A 108 12.02 5.81 -11.59
CA THR A 108 13.12 5.55 -12.52
C THR A 108 13.15 4.08 -12.92
N PHE A 109 13.14 3.80 -14.22
CA PHE A 109 13.37 2.48 -14.81
C PHE A 109 14.60 2.52 -15.71
N ASN A 110 15.52 1.56 -15.55
CA ASN A 110 16.74 1.49 -16.36
C ASN A 110 17.50 2.82 -16.47
N GLY A 111 17.63 3.54 -15.35
CA GLY A 111 18.29 4.86 -15.31
C GLY A 111 17.49 6.03 -15.91
N THR A 112 16.29 5.78 -16.44
CA THR A 112 15.44 6.81 -17.06
C THR A 112 14.21 7.11 -16.21
N SER A 113 13.90 8.39 -16.03
CA SER A 113 12.70 8.84 -15.33
C SER A 113 11.45 8.50 -16.13
N GLN A 114 10.46 7.88 -15.48
CA GLN A 114 9.19 7.50 -16.08
C GLN A 114 8.04 7.78 -15.09
N GLN A 115 6.80 7.70 -15.56
CA GLN A 115 5.61 7.83 -14.72
C GLN A 115 4.90 6.48 -14.59
N LEU A 116 4.50 6.15 -13.36
CA LEU A 116 3.54 5.07 -13.12
C LEU A 116 2.16 5.65 -12.86
N PRO A 117 1.10 5.02 -13.39
CA PRO A 117 -0.25 5.40 -13.03
C PRO A 117 -0.46 5.15 -11.52
N PRO A 118 -1.29 5.98 -10.85
CA PRO A 118 -1.66 5.72 -9.47
C PRO A 118 -2.46 4.43 -9.36
N LEU A 119 -2.41 3.78 -8.21
CA LEU A 119 -3.27 2.64 -7.91
C LEU A 119 -4.08 2.87 -6.63
N SER A 120 -5.16 2.12 -6.46
CA SER A 120 -5.99 2.20 -5.25
C SER A 120 -6.22 0.81 -4.68
N ILE A 121 -6.07 0.69 -3.37
CA ILE A 121 -6.21 -0.56 -2.63
C ILE A 121 -7.37 -0.41 -1.65
N VAL A 122 -8.33 -1.33 -1.67
CA VAL A 122 -9.35 -1.41 -0.63
C VAL A 122 -8.76 -2.16 0.56
N ALA A 123 -8.79 -1.54 1.74
CA ALA A 123 -8.30 -2.17 2.96
C ALA A 123 -9.15 -3.40 3.30
N PRO A 124 -8.53 -4.54 3.69
CA PRO A 124 -9.27 -5.72 4.10
C PRO A 124 -10.12 -5.42 5.35
N THR A 125 -11.24 -6.13 5.47
CA THR A 125 -12.07 -6.08 6.69
C THR A 125 -11.55 -7.12 7.67
N VAL A 126 -11.18 -6.67 8.86
CA VAL A 126 -10.62 -7.51 9.92
C VAL A 126 -11.64 -7.59 11.06
N PRO A 127 -12.10 -8.81 11.41
CA PRO A 127 -13.10 -8.99 12.46
C PRO A 127 -12.54 -8.68 13.86
N GLU A 128 -13.44 -8.39 14.79
CA GLU A 128 -13.08 -8.31 16.21
C GLU A 128 -12.61 -9.69 16.70
N GLY A 129 -11.49 -9.71 17.41
CA GLY A 129 -10.86 -10.95 17.88
C GLY A 129 -9.74 -11.50 16.99
N HIS A 130 -9.55 -11.00 15.76
CA HIS A 130 -8.44 -11.44 14.92
C HIS A 130 -7.08 -11.15 15.57
N ASN A 131 -6.23 -12.15 15.61
CA ASN A 131 -4.90 -12.10 16.20
C ASN A 131 -3.85 -12.52 15.16
N ASP A 132 -3.03 -11.57 14.70
CA ASP A 132 -2.00 -11.80 13.67
C ASP A 132 -1.03 -12.96 14.01
N VAL A 133 -0.86 -13.29 15.30
CA VAL A 133 0.02 -14.40 15.75
C VAL A 133 -0.66 -15.77 15.63
N GLU A 134 -1.95 -15.84 15.93
CA GLU A 134 -2.71 -17.10 15.98
C GLU A 134 -3.40 -17.41 14.66
N ASP A 135 -3.97 -16.39 14.02
CA ASP A 135 -4.74 -16.49 12.78
C ASP A 135 -3.89 -16.23 11.52
N GLY A 136 -2.68 -15.70 11.71
CA GLY A 136 -1.77 -15.28 10.64
C GLY A 136 -2.00 -13.84 10.18
N GLU A 137 -0.92 -13.23 9.69
CA GLU A 137 -0.93 -11.85 9.21
C GLU A 137 -1.73 -11.71 7.91
N ILE A 138 -2.60 -10.69 7.86
CA ILE A 138 -3.30 -10.33 6.63
C ILE A 138 -2.36 -9.51 5.75
N VAL A 139 -2.00 -10.10 4.61
CA VAL A 139 -1.10 -9.50 3.63
C VAL A 139 -1.86 -9.16 2.35
N VAL A 140 -1.69 -7.92 1.87
CA VAL A 140 -2.14 -7.49 0.55
C VAL A 140 -0.92 -7.22 -0.30
N ASP A 141 -0.84 -7.84 -1.48
CA ASP A 141 0.25 -7.62 -2.43
C ASP A 141 -0.18 -6.62 -3.52
N ILE A 142 0.61 -5.59 -3.79
CA ILE A 142 0.37 -4.65 -4.89
C ILE A 142 0.21 -5.39 -6.24
N ALA A 143 0.89 -6.53 -6.41
CA ALA A 143 0.82 -7.33 -7.63
C ALA A 143 -0.56 -7.97 -7.88
N THR A 144 -1.40 -8.12 -6.87
CA THR A 144 -2.74 -8.72 -7.00
C THR A 144 -3.85 -7.68 -7.12
N VAL A 145 -3.51 -6.39 -7.04
CA VAL A 145 -4.48 -5.29 -7.09
C VAL A 145 -4.65 -4.83 -8.52
N GLU A 146 -5.90 -4.61 -8.93
CA GLU A 146 -6.19 -4.02 -10.23
C GLU A 146 -5.64 -2.59 -10.31
N TRP A 147 -4.80 -2.36 -11.32
CA TRP A 147 -4.32 -1.03 -11.63
C TRP A 147 -5.45 -0.24 -12.26
N THR A 148 -5.94 0.76 -11.55
CA THR A 148 -6.82 1.76 -12.14
C THR A 148 -5.99 2.58 -13.12
N THR A 149 -6.00 2.18 -14.39
CA THR A 149 -5.65 3.10 -15.46
C THR A 149 -6.60 4.28 -15.33
N GLY A 150 -6.06 5.48 -15.13
CA GLY A 150 -6.88 6.68 -15.12
C GLY A 150 -7.66 6.80 -16.44
N PRO A 151 -8.80 7.50 -16.45
CA PRO A 151 -9.59 7.76 -17.65
C PRO A 151 -8.78 8.45 -18.76
#